data_AF-B4DZF8-F1
#
_entry.id   AF-B4DZF8-F1
#
_cell.length_a   1.000
_cell.length_b   1.000
_cell.length_c   1.000
_cell.angle_alpha   90.00
_cell.angle_beta   90.00
_cell.angle_gamma   90.00
#
_symmetry.space_group_name_H-M   'P 1'
#
loop_
_entity.id
_entity.type
_entity.pdbx_description
1 polymer ?
#
loop_
_entity_poly.entity_id
_entity_poly.type
_entity_poly.pdbx_seq_one_letter_code
_entity_poly.pdbx_strand_id
1 'polypeptide(L)'
;MAEGERQPPPDSSEEAPPATQNFIIPKKEIHTVPDMGKWKRSQAYADYIGFILTLNEGVKGKKLTFEYRVSEMWNEVHEEKEQAAKQSVSCDECIPLPRAGHCAPSEAIEKLVALLNTLDRWIDETPPVDQPSRFGNKAYRTWYAKLDEEAENLVATVVPTHLAAAVPEVAVYLKESVGNSTRIDYGTGHEAAFAAFLCCLCKIGVLRVDDQIAIVFKVFNRYLEVMRKLQKTYRMEPAGSQGVWGLDDFQFLPFIWGSSQLIDHPYLEPRHFVDEKAVNENHKDYMFLECILFITEMKTGPFAEHSNQLWNISAVPSWSKVNQGLIRMYKAEASPSDTWGLGISHLGHGQSEKHQPPQPRKAAVQLCPDELGG
;
A
#
# COMPACT_ATOMS: atom_id res chain seq x y z
N MET A 1 45.09 60.39 -6.20
CA MET A 1 45.48 58.98 -6.05
C MET A 1 44.95 58.52 -4.70
N ALA A 2 43.94 57.66 -4.71
CA ALA A 2 43.43 57.00 -3.52
C ALA A 2 43.05 55.59 -3.98
N GLU A 3 43.88 54.60 -3.60
CA GLU A 3 43.66 53.19 -3.88
C GLU A 3 42.51 52.70 -3.01
N GLY A 4 41.51 52.09 -3.65
CA GLY A 4 40.33 51.54 -2.99
C GLY A 4 40.59 50.16 -2.40
N GLU A 5 40.28 50.00 -1.13
CA GLU A 5 40.21 48.70 -0.45
C GLU A 5 39.06 47.87 -1.04
N ARG A 6 39.36 46.65 -1.50
CA ARG A 6 38.36 45.65 -1.92
C ARG A 6 37.84 44.92 -0.69
N GLN A 7 36.52 44.98 -0.45
CA GLN A 7 35.83 44.09 0.48
C GLN A 7 35.79 42.65 -0.08
N PRO A 8 35.90 41.61 0.78
CA PRO A 8 35.72 40.23 0.35
C PRO A 8 34.24 39.92 0.07
N PRO A 9 33.93 38.94 -0.78
CA PRO A 9 32.55 38.59 -1.12
C PRO A 9 31.85 37.95 0.09
N PRO A 10 30.53 38.11 0.23
CA PRO A 10 29.77 37.44 1.28
C PRO A 10 29.75 35.93 1.02
N ASP A 11 29.99 35.18 2.08
CA ASP A 11 29.99 33.72 2.13
C ASP A 11 28.57 33.21 1.82
N SER A 12 28.38 32.64 0.63
CA SER A 12 27.09 32.13 0.18
C SER A 12 26.94 30.65 0.57
N SER A 13 26.84 30.39 1.87
CA SER A 13 26.41 29.11 2.42
C SER A 13 25.24 29.33 3.38
N GLU A 14 24.17 29.98 2.91
CA GLU A 14 22.85 29.77 3.50
C GLU A 14 22.36 28.42 3.01
N GLU A 15 22.56 27.38 3.83
CA GLU A 15 21.77 26.15 3.71
C GLU A 15 20.30 26.54 3.72
N ALA A 16 19.59 26.21 2.64
CA ALA A 16 18.15 26.37 2.59
C ALA A 16 17.54 25.62 3.79
N PRO A 17 16.65 26.24 4.57
CA PRO A 17 16.00 25.56 5.68
C PRO A 17 15.33 24.27 5.17
N PRO A 18 15.38 23.16 5.93
CA PRO A 18 14.74 21.93 5.52
C PRO A 18 13.28 22.24 5.19
N ALA A 19 12.86 21.86 3.97
CA ALA A 19 11.53 22.14 3.48
C ALA A 19 10.51 21.68 4.53
N THR A 20 9.80 22.63 5.14
CA THR A 20 8.74 22.35 6.11
C THR A 20 7.67 21.54 5.39
N GLN A 21 7.66 20.23 5.63
CA GLN A 21 6.61 19.35 5.14
C GLN A 21 5.33 19.71 5.89
N ASN A 22 4.42 20.41 5.21
CA ASN A 22 3.12 20.79 5.75
C ASN A 22 2.16 19.60 5.61
N PHE A 23 2.00 18.84 6.69
CA PHE A 23 0.99 17.78 6.81
C PHE A 23 -0.40 18.37 7.08
N ILE A 24 -1.44 17.75 6.52
CA ILE A 24 -2.83 18.23 6.62
C ILE A 24 -3.73 17.03 6.92
N ILE A 25 -4.66 17.20 7.87
CA ILE A 25 -5.68 16.20 8.16
C ILE A 25 -6.54 15.98 6.89
N PRO A 26 -6.58 14.75 6.32
CA PRO A 26 -7.33 14.45 5.12
C PRO A 26 -8.82 14.75 5.27
N LYS A 27 -9.44 15.24 4.20
CA LYS A 27 -10.87 15.57 4.16
C LYS A 27 -11.53 14.95 2.94
N LYS A 28 -12.84 14.73 3.03
CA LYS A 28 -13.64 14.26 1.90
C LYS A 28 -13.73 15.36 0.85
N GLU A 29 -13.31 15.06 -0.37
CA GLU A 29 -13.26 15.96 -1.53
C GLU A 29 -14.14 15.49 -2.68
N ILE A 30 -14.71 14.28 -2.59
CA ILE A 30 -15.66 13.73 -3.55
C ILE A 30 -17.04 13.70 -2.89
N HIS A 31 -17.91 14.62 -3.29
CA HIS A 31 -19.26 14.75 -2.77
C HIS A 31 -20.32 14.37 -3.81
N THR A 32 -19.99 14.52 -5.08
CA THR A 32 -20.91 14.37 -6.21
C THR A 32 -20.25 13.65 -7.38
N VAL A 33 -21.06 13.12 -8.31
CA VAL A 33 -20.55 12.44 -9.52
C VAL A 33 -19.60 13.33 -10.37
N PRO A 34 -19.82 14.64 -10.54
CA PRO A 34 -18.86 15.51 -11.22
C PRO A 34 -17.46 15.57 -10.58
N ASP A 35 -17.35 15.42 -9.26
CA ASP A 35 -16.06 15.44 -8.55
C ASP A 35 -15.16 14.26 -8.97
N MET A 36 -15.74 13.24 -9.61
CA MET A 36 -15.00 12.12 -10.20
C MET A 36 -13.98 12.53 -11.25
N GLY A 37 -14.31 13.55 -12.03
CA GLY A 37 -13.36 14.10 -12.99
C GLY A 37 -12.14 14.71 -12.27
N LYS A 38 -12.37 15.40 -11.14
CA LYS A 38 -11.31 16.00 -10.31
C LYS A 38 -10.44 14.90 -9.70
N TRP A 39 -11.04 13.88 -9.09
CA TRP A 39 -10.34 12.75 -8.50
C TRP A 39 -9.41 12.04 -9.50
N LYS A 40 -9.93 11.63 -10.66
CA LYS A 40 -9.16 10.91 -11.69
C LYS A 40 -8.00 11.70 -12.29
N ARG A 41 -8.00 13.02 -12.14
CA ARG A 41 -6.91 13.93 -12.59
C ARG A 41 -5.99 14.39 -11.44
N SER A 42 -6.26 13.96 -10.21
CA SER A 42 -5.50 14.39 -9.04
C SER A 42 -4.15 13.67 -8.92
N GLN A 43 -3.20 14.31 -8.23
CA GLN A 43 -1.93 13.68 -7.87
C GLN A 43 -2.15 12.46 -6.97
N ALA A 44 -3.12 12.53 -6.05
CA ALA A 44 -3.52 11.43 -5.18
C ALA A 44 -3.85 10.15 -5.98
N TYR A 45 -4.68 10.27 -7.02
CA TYR A 45 -5.01 9.14 -7.89
C TYR A 45 -3.79 8.60 -8.65
N ALA A 46 -2.94 9.49 -9.16
CA ALA A 46 -1.72 9.09 -9.88
C ALA A 46 -0.75 8.33 -8.97
N ASP A 47 -0.50 8.84 -7.75
CA ASP A 47 0.36 8.22 -6.75
C ASP A 47 -0.22 6.87 -6.29
N TYR A 48 -1.52 6.83 -6.00
CA TYR A 48 -2.21 5.62 -5.56
C TYR A 48 -2.16 4.51 -6.61
N ILE A 49 -2.56 4.79 -7.85
CA ILE A 49 -2.51 3.79 -8.93
C ILE A 49 -1.07 3.41 -9.26
N GLY A 50 -0.14 4.37 -9.23
CA GLY A 50 1.29 4.11 -9.39
C GLY A 50 1.80 3.11 -8.35
N PHE A 51 1.46 3.33 -7.08
CA PHE A 51 1.79 2.43 -5.97
C PHE A 51 1.24 1.02 -6.17
N ILE A 52 -0.05 0.87 -6.48
CA ILE A 52 -0.67 -0.45 -6.73
C ILE A 52 0.04 -1.21 -7.85
N LEU A 53 0.39 -0.52 -8.95
CA LEU A 53 1.06 -1.12 -10.10
C LEU A 53 2.53 -1.48 -9.82
N THR A 54 3.25 -0.65 -9.07
CA THR A 54 4.61 -0.94 -8.62
C THR A 54 4.64 -2.20 -7.77
N LEU A 55 3.75 -2.31 -6.78
CA LEU A 55 3.63 -3.52 -5.96
C LEU A 55 3.24 -4.75 -6.81
N ASN A 56 2.32 -4.58 -7.77
CA ASN A 56 1.89 -5.63 -8.68
C ASN A 56 3.06 -6.22 -9.49
N GLU A 57 3.95 -5.38 -10.02
CA GLU A 57 5.15 -5.86 -10.72
C GLU A 57 6.16 -6.48 -9.75
N GLY A 58 6.31 -5.92 -8.55
CA GLY A 58 7.21 -6.43 -7.52
C GLY A 58 6.94 -7.89 -7.15
N VAL A 59 5.66 -8.29 -7.04
CA VAL A 59 5.24 -9.65 -6.64
C VAL A 59 5.12 -10.65 -7.79
N LYS A 60 5.32 -10.20 -9.04
CA LYS A 60 5.13 -11.03 -10.22
C LYS A 60 5.97 -12.31 -10.17
N GLY A 61 5.31 -13.46 -10.36
CA GLY A 61 5.93 -14.79 -10.39
C GLY A 61 6.52 -15.28 -9.07
N LYS A 62 6.18 -14.66 -7.92
CA LYS A 62 6.77 -14.98 -6.61
C LYS A 62 5.73 -15.55 -5.65
N LYS A 63 6.08 -16.63 -4.95
CA LYS A 63 5.28 -17.22 -3.87
C LYS A 63 5.33 -16.36 -2.60
N LEU A 64 4.35 -16.50 -1.71
CA LEU A 64 4.38 -15.90 -0.37
C LEU A 64 5.62 -16.33 0.43
N THR A 65 6.10 -17.56 0.18
CA THR A 65 7.31 -18.14 0.78
C THR A 65 8.62 -17.68 0.14
N PHE A 66 8.59 -16.77 -0.84
CA PHE A 66 9.79 -16.21 -1.46
C PHE A 66 10.65 -15.46 -0.45
N GLU A 67 11.97 -15.65 -0.50
CA GLU A 67 12.92 -14.90 0.32
C GLU A 67 13.16 -13.51 -0.30
N TYR A 68 12.72 -12.46 0.38
CA TYR A 68 12.85 -11.07 -0.09
C TYR A 68 13.75 -10.24 0.84
N ARG A 69 14.49 -9.30 0.25
CA ARG A 69 15.26 -8.27 0.96
C ARG A 69 14.32 -7.16 1.44
N VAL A 70 14.74 -6.47 2.50
CA VAL A 70 13.98 -5.40 3.14
C VAL A 70 15.01 -4.31 3.53
N SER A 71 14.64 -3.03 3.49
CA SER A 71 15.59 -1.90 3.55
C SER A 71 16.20 -1.64 4.94
N GLU A 72 17.46 -1.18 5.00
CA GLU A 72 18.13 -0.77 6.25
C GLU A 72 17.78 0.69 6.61
N MET A 73 17.38 0.98 7.85
CA MET A 73 17.11 2.36 8.29
C MET A 73 18.38 3.22 8.29
N TRP A 74 18.25 4.49 7.88
CA TRP A 74 19.31 5.49 8.03
C TRP A 74 19.42 5.83 9.52
N ASN A 75 20.50 5.42 10.17
CA ASN A 75 20.88 5.97 11.48
C ASN A 75 21.74 7.22 11.22
N GLU A 76 21.29 8.37 11.70
CA GLU A 76 22.11 9.58 11.80
C GLU A 76 23.22 9.36 12.84
N VAL A 77 24.26 8.63 12.45
CA VAL A 77 25.57 8.62 13.12
C VAL A 77 26.66 8.54 12.05
N HIS A 78 26.64 9.45 11.08
CA HIS A 78 27.73 9.59 10.12
C HIS A 78 27.99 11.06 9.81
N GLU A 79 28.32 11.82 10.85
CA GLU A 79 28.98 13.12 10.68
C GLU A 79 29.99 13.34 11.80
N GLU A 80 30.91 12.39 11.99
CA GLU A 80 32.07 12.61 12.90
C GLU A 80 33.30 11.74 12.61
N LYS A 81 33.26 10.81 11.63
CA LYS A 81 34.38 9.88 11.37
C LYS A 81 35.17 10.14 10.08
N GLU A 82 35.01 11.29 9.44
CA GLU A 82 35.78 11.64 8.23
C GLU A 82 36.90 12.67 8.48
N GLN A 83 37.34 12.86 9.73
CA GLN A 83 38.52 13.67 10.06
C GLN A 83 39.64 12.92 10.81
N ALA A 84 39.44 11.65 11.18
CA ALA A 84 40.45 10.89 11.93
C ALA A 84 41.36 9.98 11.06
N ALA A 85 41.10 9.84 9.76
CA ALA A 85 41.77 8.83 8.91
C ALA A 85 42.92 9.36 8.02
N LYS A 86 43.51 10.51 8.35
CA LYS A 86 44.74 10.99 7.69
C LYS A 86 45.88 11.16 8.68
N GLN A 87 46.38 10.05 9.21
CA GLN A 87 47.78 9.96 9.65
C GLN A 87 48.24 8.50 9.70
N SER A 88 49.16 8.17 8.78
CA SER A 88 50.20 7.14 8.86
C SER A 88 49.79 5.67 9.09
N VAL A 89 50.09 4.77 8.14
CA VAL A 89 51.32 3.96 8.04
C VAL A 89 51.14 2.88 6.94
N SER A 90 52.27 2.54 6.33
CA SER A 90 52.57 1.58 5.25
C SER A 90 52.31 0.10 5.58
N CYS A 91 51.80 -0.60 4.57
CA CYS A 91 51.97 -1.98 4.07
C CYS A 91 52.27 -3.19 4.99
N ASP A 92 51.52 -4.24 4.63
CA ASP A 92 51.72 -5.70 4.72
C ASP A 92 51.15 -6.50 5.92
N GLU A 93 50.48 -7.58 5.50
CA GLU A 93 49.98 -8.76 6.24
C GLU A 93 48.52 -8.80 6.75
N CYS A 94 47.91 -9.96 6.51
CA CYS A 94 46.48 -10.22 6.41
C CYS A 94 45.71 -10.37 7.74
N ILE A 95 44.37 -10.36 7.61
CA ILE A 95 43.30 -10.90 8.51
C ILE A 95 42.55 -9.83 9.35
N PRO A 96 41.21 -9.91 9.52
CA PRO A 96 40.10 -10.24 8.61
C PRO A 96 39.16 -9.02 8.43
N LEU A 97 38.27 -9.07 7.42
CA LEU A 97 37.15 -8.12 7.29
C LEU A 97 36.35 -8.05 8.60
N PRO A 98 35.98 -6.86 9.12
CA PRO A 98 35.03 -6.77 10.22
C PRO A 98 33.73 -7.42 9.74
N ARG A 99 33.27 -8.43 10.49
CA ARG A 99 31.99 -9.09 10.26
C ARG A 99 30.92 -8.02 10.08
N ALA A 100 30.23 -8.10 8.93
CA ALA A 100 28.99 -7.40 8.68
C ALA A 100 28.12 -7.49 9.94
N GLY A 101 27.82 -6.34 10.54
CA GLY A 101 26.76 -6.23 11.53
C GLY A 101 25.49 -6.69 10.84
N HIS A 102 25.02 -7.89 11.20
CA HIS A 102 23.74 -8.38 10.73
C HIS A 102 22.67 -7.60 11.48
N CYS A 103 21.87 -6.82 10.77
CA CYS A 103 20.55 -6.43 11.23
C CYS A 103 19.53 -6.85 10.17
N ALA A 104 18.49 -7.53 10.62
CA ALA A 104 17.58 -8.35 9.84
C ALA A 104 16.41 -7.48 9.25
N PRO A 105 15.39 -8.06 8.57
CA PRO A 105 14.45 -7.36 7.68
C PRO A 105 13.81 -6.09 8.29
N SER A 106 13.51 -5.06 7.47
CA SER A 106 13.26 -3.69 7.95
C SER A 106 12.35 -3.59 9.16
N GLU A 107 12.87 -2.88 10.15
CA GLU A 107 12.19 -2.56 11.41
C GLU A 107 10.79 -2.00 11.17
N ALA A 108 10.59 -1.22 10.10
CA ALA A 108 9.29 -0.68 9.69
C ALA A 108 8.26 -1.78 9.33
N ILE A 109 8.66 -2.81 8.58
CA ILE A 109 7.79 -3.94 8.24
C ILE A 109 7.42 -4.72 9.50
N GLU A 110 8.37 -4.94 10.40
CA GLU A 110 8.10 -5.65 11.67
C GLU A 110 7.17 -4.85 12.58
N LYS A 111 7.38 -3.53 12.69
CA LYS A 111 6.50 -2.61 13.41
C LYS A 111 5.09 -2.58 12.82
N LEU A 112 4.95 -2.60 11.48
CA LEU A 112 3.64 -2.70 10.82
C LEU A 112 2.93 -4.02 11.13
N VAL A 113 3.66 -5.15 11.14
CA VAL A 113 3.10 -6.44 11.56
C VAL A 113 2.71 -6.42 13.04
N ALA A 114 3.52 -5.83 13.91
CA ALA A 114 3.22 -5.68 15.33
C ALA A 114 1.99 -4.79 15.58
N LEU A 115 1.84 -3.73 14.79
CA LEU A 115 0.63 -2.90 14.75
C LEU A 115 -0.58 -3.77 14.40
N LEU A 116 -0.54 -4.53 13.31
CA LEU A 116 -1.64 -5.42 12.92
C LEU A 116 -1.93 -6.51 13.96
N ASN A 117 -0.90 -7.04 14.64
CA ASN A 117 -1.07 -7.97 15.75
C ASN A 117 -1.74 -7.33 16.97
N THR A 118 -1.53 -6.03 17.18
CA THR A 118 -2.23 -5.28 18.23
C THR A 118 -3.72 -5.16 17.91
N LEU A 119 -4.06 -4.83 16.66
CA LEU A 119 -5.44 -4.81 16.17
C LEU A 119 -6.12 -6.17 16.35
N ASP A 120 -5.42 -7.25 16.01
CA ASP A 120 -5.89 -8.63 16.15
C ASP A 120 -6.13 -9.03 17.61
N ARG A 121 -5.20 -8.71 18.50
CA ARG A 121 -5.36 -8.93 19.96
C ARG A 121 -6.58 -8.21 20.50
N TRP A 122 -6.86 -6.99 20.05
CA TRP A 122 -8.06 -6.28 20.48
C TRP A 122 -9.36 -6.96 20.06
N ILE A 123 -9.36 -7.77 19.00
CA ILE A 123 -10.51 -8.61 18.63
C ILE A 123 -10.76 -9.66 19.71
N ASP A 124 -9.69 -10.32 20.19
CA ASP A 124 -9.78 -11.33 21.25
C ASP A 124 -10.25 -10.72 22.58
N GLU A 125 -9.81 -9.50 22.89
CA GLU A 125 -10.22 -8.73 24.06
C GLU A 125 -11.63 -8.12 23.96
N THR A 126 -12.26 -8.20 22.79
CA THR A 126 -13.56 -7.58 22.53
C THR A 126 -14.52 -8.62 21.92
N PRO A 127 -14.91 -9.66 22.69
CA PRO A 127 -15.72 -10.75 22.17
C PRO A 127 -17.11 -10.29 21.70
N PRO A 128 -17.74 -11.00 20.75
CA PRO A 128 -19.09 -10.69 20.30
C PRO A 128 -20.09 -10.69 21.46
N VAL A 129 -20.96 -9.69 21.48
CA VAL A 129 -22.04 -9.61 22.48
C VAL A 129 -23.29 -10.30 21.98
N ASP A 130 -24.07 -10.87 22.90
CA ASP A 130 -25.41 -11.32 22.57
C ASP A 130 -26.29 -10.12 22.18
N GLN A 131 -26.99 -10.24 21.07
CA GLN A 131 -27.81 -9.16 20.54
C GLN A 131 -29.00 -9.71 19.76
N PRO A 132 -30.16 -9.02 19.81
CA PRO A 132 -31.34 -9.44 19.06
C PRO A 132 -31.19 -9.22 17.54
N SER A 133 -30.25 -8.37 17.11
CA SER A 133 -30.02 -8.07 15.69
C SER A 133 -29.24 -9.18 15.01
N ARG A 134 -29.75 -9.65 13.86
CA ARG A 134 -29.07 -10.59 12.97
C ARG A 134 -27.94 -9.97 12.12
N PHE A 135 -27.89 -8.65 12.06
CA PHE A 135 -26.86 -7.88 11.33
C PHE A 135 -25.57 -7.76 12.16
N GLY A 136 -24.62 -6.95 11.70
CA GLY A 136 -23.31 -6.76 12.34
C GLY A 136 -23.34 -6.66 13.87
N ASN A 137 -22.37 -7.30 14.51
CA ASN A 137 -22.27 -7.37 15.96
C ASN A 137 -21.77 -6.05 16.55
N LYS A 138 -22.50 -5.51 17.54
CA LYS A 138 -22.19 -4.21 18.15
C LYS A 138 -20.84 -4.16 18.87
N ALA A 139 -20.25 -5.30 19.25
CA ALA A 139 -18.90 -5.35 19.81
C ALA A 139 -17.84 -4.77 18.86
N TYR A 140 -18.09 -4.77 17.53
CA TYR A 140 -17.25 -4.08 16.57
C TYR A 140 -17.07 -2.59 16.88
N ARG A 141 -18.11 -1.92 17.41
CA ARG A 141 -18.02 -0.49 17.77
C ARG A 141 -17.09 -0.26 18.93
N THR A 142 -17.07 -1.18 19.90
CA THR A 142 -16.14 -1.16 21.02
C THR A 142 -14.71 -1.38 20.53
N TRP A 143 -14.51 -2.32 19.61
CA TRP A 143 -13.20 -2.55 19.00
C TRP A 143 -12.73 -1.33 18.20
N TYR A 144 -13.62 -0.74 17.37
CA TYR A 144 -13.30 0.44 16.57
C TYR A 144 -13.02 1.67 17.43
N ALA A 145 -13.73 1.86 18.55
CA ALA A 145 -13.46 2.98 19.47
C ALA A 145 -12.04 2.93 20.02
N LYS A 146 -11.53 1.74 20.39
CA LYS A 146 -10.13 1.56 20.78
C LYS A 146 -9.17 1.97 19.66
N LEU A 147 -9.46 1.56 18.41
CA LEU A 147 -8.65 1.97 17.26
C LEU A 147 -8.68 3.49 17.05
N ASP A 148 -9.85 4.13 17.15
CA ASP A 148 -9.99 5.57 16.93
C ASP A 148 -9.19 6.39 17.95
N GLU A 149 -9.15 5.93 19.20
CA GLU A 149 -8.37 6.52 20.29
C GLU A 149 -6.85 6.28 20.14
N GLU A 150 -6.44 5.08 19.71
CA GLU A 150 -5.03 4.66 19.71
C GLU A 150 -4.34 4.75 18.34
N ALA A 151 -5.04 5.13 17.26
CA ALA A 151 -4.48 5.10 15.90
C ALA A 151 -3.20 5.93 15.75
N GLU A 152 -3.15 7.13 16.33
CA GLU A 152 -1.95 7.97 16.29
C GLU A 152 -0.79 7.33 17.06
N ASN A 153 -1.05 6.74 18.23
CA ASN A 153 -0.04 6.02 19.01
C ASN A 153 0.52 4.82 18.24
N LEU A 154 -0.36 4.05 17.59
CA LEU A 154 0.03 2.91 16.76
C LEU A 154 0.91 3.36 15.59
N VAL A 155 0.50 4.41 14.86
CA VAL A 155 1.26 4.94 13.72
C VAL A 155 2.61 5.51 14.17
N ALA A 156 2.67 6.17 15.33
CA ALA A 156 3.90 6.70 15.91
C ALA A 156 4.91 5.60 16.27
N THR A 157 4.49 4.33 16.45
CA THR A 157 5.45 3.22 16.61
C THR A 157 6.22 2.92 15.32
N VAL A 158 5.61 3.19 14.17
CA VAL A 158 6.17 2.92 12.82
C VAL A 158 6.92 4.14 12.28
N VAL A 159 6.39 5.34 12.51
CA VAL A 159 6.94 6.60 11.98
C VAL A 159 8.08 7.10 12.88
N PRO A 160 9.30 7.34 12.34
CA PRO A 160 10.41 7.91 13.10
C PRO A 160 10.07 9.29 13.69
N THR A 161 10.73 9.64 14.79
CA THR A 161 10.47 10.88 15.55
C THR A 161 10.65 12.16 14.72
N HIS A 162 11.59 12.19 13.78
CA HIS A 162 11.79 13.34 12.89
C HIS A 162 10.62 13.56 11.90
N LEU A 163 9.75 12.56 11.71
CA LEU A 163 8.53 12.62 10.89
C LEU A 163 7.26 12.62 11.76
N ALA A 164 7.35 12.88 13.06
CA ALA A 164 6.19 12.82 13.96
C ALA A 164 5.02 13.72 13.52
N ALA A 165 5.30 14.83 12.81
CA ALA A 165 4.29 15.71 12.25
C ALA A 165 3.37 15.02 11.21
N ALA A 166 3.81 13.90 10.60
CA ALA A 166 3.04 13.11 9.65
C ALA A 166 1.98 12.22 10.31
N VAL A 167 2.17 11.89 11.59
CA VAL A 167 1.36 10.87 12.30
C VAL A 167 -0.14 11.17 12.24
N PRO A 168 -0.63 12.40 12.54
CA PRO A 168 -2.07 12.68 12.53
C PRO A 168 -2.70 12.47 11.15
N GLU A 169 -1.99 12.83 10.07
CA GLU A 169 -2.46 12.64 8.70
C GLU A 169 -2.47 11.15 8.30
N VAL A 170 -1.37 10.44 8.56
CA VAL A 170 -1.22 9.02 8.22
C VAL A 170 -2.22 8.16 8.99
N ALA A 171 -2.49 8.48 10.25
CA ALA A 171 -3.43 7.76 11.12
C ALA A 171 -4.87 7.79 10.58
N VAL A 172 -5.29 8.84 9.87
CA VAL A 172 -6.64 8.89 9.28
C VAL A 172 -6.87 7.72 8.31
N TYR A 173 -5.90 7.41 7.45
CA TYR A 173 -6.04 6.28 6.52
C TYR A 173 -6.09 4.93 7.25
N LEU A 174 -5.35 4.77 8.36
CA LEU A 174 -5.44 3.57 9.19
C LEU A 174 -6.84 3.41 9.78
N LYS A 175 -7.42 4.48 10.34
CA LYS A 175 -8.77 4.45 10.92
C LYS A 175 -9.85 4.10 9.89
N GLU A 176 -9.69 4.60 8.67
CA GLU A 176 -10.63 4.37 7.58
C GLU A 176 -10.42 3.01 6.89
N SER A 177 -9.39 2.25 7.28
CA SER A 177 -9.02 1.00 6.61
C SER A 177 -9.70 -0.27 7.11
N VAL A 178 -10.55 -0.18 8.14
CA VAL A 178 -11.01 -1.38 8.87
C VAL A 178 -12.52 -1.60 8.85
N GLY A 179 -13.28 -0.76 8.13
CA GLY A 179 -14.74 -0.81 8.06
C GLY A 179 -15.41 0.39 8.71
N ASN A 180 -16.75 0.45 8.67
CA ASN A 180 -17.52 1.56 9.23
C ASN A 180 -18.18 1.19 10.57
N SER A 181 -17.88 1.91 11.65
CA SER A 181 -18.43 1.63 13.00
C SER A 181 -19.96 1.74 13.09
N THR A 182 -20.56 2.69 12.36
CA THR A 182 -22.02 2.90 12.42
C THR A 182 -22.76 1.78 11.69
N ARG A 183 -22.36 1.49 10.45
CA ARG A 183 -22.99 0.49 9.57
C ARG A 183 -22.54 -0.94 9.86
N ILE A 184 -21.39 -1.12 10.50
CA ILE A 184 -20.75 -2.42 10.77
C ILE A 184 -20.57 -3.19 9.45
N ASP A 185 -20.04 -2.48 8.46
CA ASP A 185 -19.74 -3.00 7.13
C ASP A 185 -18.27 -2.80 6.76
N TYR A 186 -17.79 -3.59 5.83
CA TYR A 186 -16.44 -3.51 5.26
C TYR A 186 -16.51 -3.74 3.75
N GLY A 187 -15.61 -3.13 2.99
CA GLY A 187 -15.53 -3.34 1.54
C GLY A 187 -14.29 -2.69 0.94
N THR A 188 -14.23 -2.68 -0.39
CA THR A 188 -13.04 -2.32 -1.18
C THR A 188 -12.56 -0.88 -0.97
N GLY A 189 -13.42 0.04 -0.50
CA GLY A 189 -13.01 1.39 -0.13
C GLY A 189 -12.17 1.44 1.15
N HIS A 190 -12.42 0.55 2.11
CA HIS A 190 -11.61 0.39 3.32
C HIS A 190 -10.28 -0.30 3.00
N GLU A 191 -10.31 -1.33 2.14
CA GLU A 191 -9.10 -1.94 1.58
C GLU A 191 -8.20 -0.89 0.88
N ALA A 192 -8.81 0.00 0.09
CA ALA A 192 -8.10 1.09 -0.57
C ALA A 192 -7.51 2.10 0.42
N ALA A 193 -8.19 2.40 1.53
CA ALA A 193 -7.64 3.24 2.59
C ALA A 193 -6.40 2.58 3.24
N PHE A 194 -6.36 1.24 3.39
CA PHE A 194 -5.15 0.55 3.84
C PHE A 194 -3.99 0.68 2.85
N ALA A 195 -4.26 0.52 1.55
CA ALA A 195 -3.25 0.73 0.52
C ALA A 195 -2.78 2.20 0.47
N ALA A 196 -3.67 3.16 0.72
CA ALA A 196 -3.32 4.58 0.84
C ALA A 196 -2.46 4.84 2.08
N PHE A 197 -2.76 4.22 3.23
CA PHE A 197 -1.92 4.26 4.43
C PHE A 197 -0.48 3.81 4.13
N LEU A 198 -0.31 2.66 3.44
CA LEU A 198 1.01 2.15 3.04
C LEU A 198 1.69 3.07 2.01
N CYS A 199 0.94 3.61 1.06
CA CYS A 199 1.43 4.59 0.09
C CYS A 199 1.95 5.86 0.79
N CYS A 200 1.25 6.35 1.81
CA CYS A 200 1.70 7.49 2.61
C CYS A 200 3.05 7.21 3.29
N LEU A 201 3.22 6.03 3.89
CA LEU A 201 4.48 5.60 4.49
C LEU A 201 5.62 5.50 3.48
N CYS A 202 5.34 5.09 2.23
CA CYS A 202 6.31 5.15 1.15
C CYS A 202 6.68 6.60 0.77
N LYS A 203 5.69 7.50 0.69
CA LYS A 203 5.90 8.90 0.28
C LYS A 203 6.74 9.68 1.30
N ILE A 204 6.61 9.39 2.58
CA ILE A 204 7.44 10.00 3.64
C ILE A 204 8.76 9.25 3.87
N GLY A 205 9.07 8.21 3.08
CA GLY A 205 10.34 7.49 3.13
C GLY A 205 10.50 6.49 4.27
N VAL A 206 9.43 6.19 5.01
CA VAL A 206 9.42 5.16 6.06
C VAL A 206 9.50 3.76 5.44
N LEU A 207 8.77 3.55 4.34
CA LEU A 207 8.87 2.35 3.52
C LEU A 207 9.63 2.69 2.23
N ARG A 208 10.51 1.78 1.79
CA ARG A 208 11.33 1.97 0.58
C ARG A 208 10.97 1.01 -0.52
N VAL A 209 11.55 1.23 -1.71
CA VAL A 209 11.35 0.36 -2.89
C VAL A 209 11.74 -1.09 -2.60
N ASP A 210 12.79 -1.31 -1.81
CA ASP A 210 13.22 -2.66 -1.43
C ASP A 210 12.17 -3.39 -0.58
N ASP A 211 11.29 -2.65 0.11
CA ASP A 211 10.24 -3.22 0.95
C ASP A 211 9.02 -3.67 0.13
N GLN A 212 8.95 -3.40 -1.17
CA GLN A 212 7.74 -3.61 -2.00
C GLN A 212 7.16 -5.04 -1.91
N ILE A 213 8.02 -6.06 -1.85
CA ILE A 213 7.57 -7.46 -1.72
C ILE A 213 7.03 -7.71 -0.31
N ALA A 214 7.73 -7.21 0.72
CA ALA A 214 7.35 -7.34 2.12
C ALA A 214 6.04 -6.62 2.44
N ILE A 215 5.79 -5.47 1.79
CA ILE A 215 4.53 -4.73 1.89
C ILE A 215 3.36 -5.63 1.50
N VAL A 216 3.47 -6.40 0.41
CA VAL A 216 2.39 -7.29 -0.03
C VAL A 216 2.38 -8.61 0.74
N PHE A 217 3.48 -9.34 0.76
CA PHE A 217 3.53 -10.72 1.25
C PHE A 217 3.57 -10.83 2.78
N LYS A 218 3.93 -9.77 3.50
CA LYS A 218 3.97 -9.76 4.96
C LYS A 218 2.92 -8.83 5.55
N VAL A 219 2.96 -7.55 5.22
CA VAL A 219 2.06 -6.55 5.83
C VAL A 219 0.63 -6.69 5.31
N PHE A 220 0.44 -6.67 4.00
CA PHE A 220 -0.90 -6.77 3.42
C PHE A 220 -1.51 -8.16 3.62
N ASN A 221 -0.72 -9.23 3.50
CA ASN A 221 -1.17 -10.58 3.84
C ASN A 221 -1.67 -10.66 5.29
N ARG A 222 -0.90 -10.11 6.24
CA ARG A 222 -1.31 -10.04 7.65
C ARG A 222 -2.57 -9.19 7.85
N TYR A 223 -2.69 -8.08 7.13
CA TYR A 223 -3.90 -7.24 7.16
C TYR A 223 -5.14 -8.02 6.74
N LEU A 224 -5.07 -8.79 5.65
CA LEU A 224 -6.20 -9.62 5.20
C LEU A 224 -6.63 -10.64 6.26
N GLU A 225 -5.69 -11.26 6.96
CA GLU A 225 -6.01 -12.17 8.07
C GLU A 225 -6.79 -11.47 9.18
N VAL A 226 -6.37 -10.26 9.59
CA VAL A 226 -7.09 -9.45 10.59
C VAL A 226 -8.48 -9.08 10.07
N MET A 227 -8.60 -8.65 8.81
CA MET A 227 -9.89 -8.27 8.22
C MET A 227 -10.86 -9.45 8.15
N ARG A 228 -10.38 -10.64 7.75
CA ARG A 228 -11.18 -11.86 7.74
C ARG A 228 -11.66 -12.24 9.14
N LYS A 229 -10.81 -12.07 10.17
CA LYS A 229 -11.21 -12.28 11.56
C LYS A 229 -12.26 -11.28 12.01
N LEU A 230 -12.13 -9.99 11.68
CA LEU A 230 -13.17 -8.98 11.95
C LEU A 230 -14.50 -9.33 11.28
N GLN A 231 -14.47 -9.67 9.99
CA GLN A 231 -15.63 -10.04 9.19
C GLN A 231 -16.37 -11.24 9.81
N LYS A 232 -15.63 -12.30 10.18
CA LYS A 232 -16.18 -13.51 10.81
C LYS A 232 -16.69 -13.23 12.25
N THR A 233 -15.85 -12.65 13.11
CA THR A 233 -16.15 -12.44 14.53
C THR A 233 -17.32 -11.48 14.74
N TYR A 234 -17.33 -10.37 13.99
CA TYR A 234 -18.37 -9.35 14.13
C TYR A 234 -19.46 -9.41 13.07
N ARG A 235 -19.47 -10.42 12.20
CA ARG A 235 -20.52 -10.64 11.19
C ARG A 235 -20.73 -9.39 10.33
N MET A 236 -19.62 -8.78 9.90
CA MET A 236 -19.66 -7.51 9.16
C MET A 236 -20.35 -7.71 7.82
N GLU A 237 -21.14 -6.72 7.42
CA GLU A 237 -21.84 -6.76 6.14
C GLU A 237 -20.91 -6.28 5.00
N PRO A 238 -21.09 -6.79 3.77
CA PRO A 238 -20.41 -6.24 2.60
C PRO A 238 -20.81 -4.78 2.37
N ALA A 239 -19.83 -3.88 2.33
CA ALA A 239 -20.05 -2.48 2.02
C ALA A 239 -20.09 -2.28 0.51
N GLY A 240 -21.28 -2.00 -0.01
CA GLY A 240 -21.50 -1.78 -1.45
C GLY A 240 -22.74 -2.50 -1.95
N SER A 241 -23.24 -2.08 -3.11
CA SER A 241 -24.52 -2.55 -3.66
C SER A 241 -24.40 -3.66 -4.71
N GLN A 242 -23.19 -4.16 -4.98
CA GLN A 242 -22.98 -5.01 -6.16
C GLN A 242 -23.36 -6.48 -5.95
N GLY A 243 -23.36 -7.00 -4.72
CA GLY A 243 -23.74 -8.40 -4.45
C GLY A 243 -23.07 -9.38 -5.42
N VAL A 244 -23.85 -10.22 -6.10
CA VAL A 244 -23.36 -11.21 -7.10
C VAL A 244 -22.66 -10.58 -8.32
N TRP A 245 -22.83 -9.28 -8.55
CA TRP A 245 -22.19 -8.55 -9.64
C TRP A 245 -20.79 -8.02 -9.30
N GLY A 246 -20.42 -7.98 -8.02
CA GLY A 246 -19.09 -7.61 -7.57
C GLY A 246 -18.08 -8.75 -7.76
N LEU A 247 -16.79 -8.42 -7.76
CA LEU A 247 -15.73 -9.43 -7.83
C LEU A 247 -15.73 -10.34 -6.59
N ASP A 248 -15.78 -9.73 -5.41
CA ASP A 248 -15.83 -10.34 -4.09
C ASP A 248 -16.61 -9.40 -3.15
N ASP A 249 -17.11 -9.94 -2.04
CA ASP A 249 -17.91 -9.18 -1.08
C ASP A 249 -17.09 -8.09 -0.38
N PHE A 250 -15.78 -8.32 -0.18
CA PHE A 250 -14.96 -7.48 0.69
C PHE A 250 -13.71 -6.91 0.01
N GLN A 251 -13.01 -7.72 -0.78
CA GLN A 251 -11.64 -7.44 -1.23
C GLN A 251 -11.51 -7.32 -2.75
N PHE A 252 -10.49 -6.61 -3.22
CA PHE A 252 -10.16 -6.54 -4.65
C PHE A 252 -8.66 -6.66 -4.90
N LEU A 253 -7.84 -5.88 -4.18
CA LEU A 253 -6.38 -5.86 -4.33
C LEU A 253 -5.68 -7.24 -4.25
N PRO A 254 -6.06 -8.19 -3.36
CA PRO A 254 -5.41 -9.50 -3.34
C PRO A 254 -5.64 -10.31 -4.60
N PHE A 255 -6.72 -10.08 -5.35
CA PHE A 255 -6.92 -10.73 -6.65
C PHE A 255 -5.99 -10.13 -7.72
N ILE A 256 -5.71 -8.82 -7.65
CA ILE A 256 -4.72 -8.18 -8.52
C ILE A 256 -3.33 -8.74 -8.21
N TRP A 257 -2.83 -8.56 -6.99
CA TRP A 257 -1.48 -8.98 -6.64
C TRP A 257 -1.31 -10.50 -6.67
N GLY A 258 -2.30 -11.25 -6.22
CA GLY A 258 -2.29 -12.71 -6.26
C GLY A 258 -2.30 -13.27 -7.69
N SER A 259 -3.03 -12.65 -8.63
CA SER A 259 -2.95 -13.07 -10.04
C SER A 259 -1.59 -12.74 -10.66
N SER A 260 -0.91 -11.69 -10.18
CA SER A 260 0.48 -11.38 -10.58
C SER A 260 1.47 -12.45 -10.10
N GLN A 261 1.30 -12.97 -8.88
CA GLN A 261 2.12 -14.09 -8.36
C GLN A 261 2.06 -15.33 -9.27
N LEU A 262 0.92 -15.56 -9.92
CA LEU A 262 0.63 -16.72 -10.74
C LEU A 262 0.95 -16.52 -12.23
N ILE A 263 1.46 -15.35 -12.64
CA ILE A 263 1.92 -15.14 -14.01
C ILE A 263 3.06 -16.12 -14.33
N ASP A 264 2.96 -16.77 -15.49
CA ASP A 264 3.90 -17.78 -16.00
C ASP A 264 4.06 -19.02 -15.09
N HIS A 265 3.09 -19.29 -14.22
CA HIS A 265 3.09 -20.46 -13.37
C HIS A 265 3.04 -21.77 -14.20
N PRO A 266 3.89 -22.78 -13.91
CA PRO A 266 4.08 -23.95 -14.79
C PRO A 266 2.88 -24.92 -14.85
N TYR A 267 2.02 -24.92 -13.83
CA TYR A 267 0.91 -25.89 -13.70
C TYR A 267 -0.47 -25.25 -13.45
N LEU A 268 -0.57 -24.40 -12.42
CA LEU A 268 -1.78 -23.66 -12.09
C LEU A 268 -2.10 -22.60 -13.16
N GLU A 269 -3.15 -22.87 -13.93
CA GLU A 269 -3.90 -21.93 -14.78
C GLU A 269 -5.14 -21.35 -14.04
N PRO A 270 -5.76 -20.25 -14.53
CA PRO A 270 -6.95 -19.65 -13.91
C PRO A 270 -8.09 -20.63 -13.65
N ARG A 271 -8.36 -21.59 -14.55
CA ARG A 271 -9.42 -22.59 -14.35
C ARG A 271 -9.27 -23.45 -13.09
N HIS A 272 -8.09 -23.50 -12.48
CA HIS A 272 -7.86 -24.31 -11.28
C HIS A 272 -8.30 -23.63 -9.99
N PHE A 273 -8.50 -22.30 -9.97
CA PHE A 273 -8.91 -21.67 -8.70
C PHE A 273 -10.35 -22.02 -8.30
N VAL A 274 -11.17 -22.56 -9.21
CA VAL A 274 -12.50 -23.09 -8.89
C VAL A 274 -12.49 -24.58 -8.52
N ASP A 275 -11.32 -25.24 -8.56
CA ASP A 275 -11.11 -26.59 -8.06
C ASP A 275 -10.64 -26.54 -6.60
N GLU A 276 -11.51 -26.97 -5.69
CA GLU A 276 -11.24 -26.98 -4.25
C GLU A 276 -9.97 -27.74 -3.88
N LYS A 277 -9.63 -28.83 -4.60
CA LYS A 277 -8.40 -29.59 -4.32
C LYS A 277 -7.17 -28.76 -4.65
N ALA A 278 -7.15 -28.13 -5.82
CA ALA A 278 -6.05 -27.27 -6.23
C ALA A 278 -5.87 -26.09 -5.28
N VAL A 279 -6.97 -25.47 -4.82
CA VAL A 279 -6.93 -24.40 -3.82
C VAL A 279 -6.34 -24.90 -2.50
N ASN A 280 -6.88 -25.98 -1.93
CA ASN A 280 -6.42 -26.54 -0.65
C ASN A 280 -4.95 -26.96 -0.65
N GLU A 281 -4.41 -27.38 -1.79
CA GLU A 281 -3.00 -27.79 -1.90
C GLU A 281 -2.04 -26.60 -2.05
N ASN A 282 -2.50 -25.44 -2.55
CA ASN A 282 -1.62 -24.35 -2.98
C ASN A 282 -1.90 -22.98 -2.32
N HIS A 283 -2.99 -22.83 -1.55
CA HIS A 283 -3.40 -21.53 -0.99
C HIS A 283 -2.33 -20.84 -0.14
N LYS A 284 -1.51 -21.61 0.58
CA LYS A 284 -0.43 -21.10 1.44
C LYS A 284 0.68 -20.36 0.68
N ASP A 285 0.83 -20.61 -0.61
CA ASP A 285 1.84 -19.96 -1.46
C ASP A 285 1.27 -18.76 -2.25
N TYR A 286 -0.05 -18.66 -2.41
CA TYR A 286 -0.69 -17.75 -3.37
C TYR A 286 -1.88 -17.01 -2.77
N MET A 287 -1.76 -15.69 -2.64
CA MET A 287 -2.78 -14.80 -2.06
C MET A 287 -4.13 -14.89 -2.78
N PHE A 288 -4.12 -15.10 -4.11
CA PHE A 288 -5.36 -15.28 -4.89
C PHE A 288 -6.14 -16.50 -4.39
N LEU A 289 -5.47 -17.63 -4.23
CA LEU A 289 -6.09 -18.90 -3.85
C LEU A 289 -6.54 -18.87 -2.39
N GLU A 290 -5.79 -18.20 -1.52
CA GLU A 290 -6.20 -17.93 -0.13
C GLU A 290 -7.52 -17.13 -0.06
N CYS A 291 -7.73 -16.15 -0.95
CA CYS A 291 -9.01 -15.45 -1.04
C CYS A 291 -10.14 -16.37 -1.53
N ILE A 292 -9.88 -17.26 -2.49
CA ILE A 292 -10.88 -18.22 -2.95
C ILE A 292 -11.27 -19.20 -1.83
N LEU A 293 -10.29 -19.69 -1.07
CA LEU A 293 -10.54 -20.55 0.08
C LEU A 293 -11.50 -19.85 1.08
N PHE A 294 -11.23 -18.59 1.40
CA PHE A 294 -12.09 -17.81 2.29
C PHE A 294 -13.52 -17.67 1.74
N ILE A 295 -13.69 -17.43 0.43
CA ILE A 295 -15.02 -17.37 -0.19
C ILE A 295 -15.77 -18.70 -0.02
N THR A 296 -15.12 -19.83 -0.29
CA THR A 296 -15.75 -21.16 -0.16
C THR A 296 -16.06 -21.55 1.28
N GLU A 297 -15.35 -21.00 2.26
CA GLU A 297 -15.69 -21.16 3.68
C GLU A 297 -16.92 -20.34 4.10
N MET A 298 -17.10 -19.16 3.49
CA MET A 298 -18.13 -18.20 3.89
C MET A 298 -19.44 -18.36 3.13
N LYS A 299 -19.40 -18.89 1.91
CA LYS A 299 -20.55 -19.04 1.02
C LYS A 299 -20.84 -20.52 0.76
N THR A 300 -22.12 -20.87 0.80
CA THR A 300 -22.60 -22.24 0.53
C THR A 300 -23.25 -22.32 -0.84
N GLY A 301 -23.03 -23.43 -1.54
CA GLY A 301 -23.63 -23.71 -2.85
C GLY A 301 -22.59 -23.70 -3.98
N PRO A 302 -23.03 -23.86 -5.24
CA PRO A 302 -22.12 -23.88 -6.38
C PRO A 302 -21.38 -22.54 -6.55
N PHE A 303 -20.07 -22.59 -6.81
CA PHE A 303 -19.23 -21.39 -6.97
C PHE A 303 -19.76 -20.42 -8.04
N ALA A 304 -20.29 -20.96 -9.14
CA ALA A 304 -20.89 -20.17 -10.22
C ALA A 304 -22.12 -19.34 -9.78
N GLU A 305 -22.85 -19.76 -8.74
CA GLU A 305 -24.05 -19.08 -8.27
C GLU A 305 -23.72 -17.94 -7.32
N HIS A 306 -22.78 -18.16 -6.40
CA HIS A 306 -22.47 -17.19 -5.33
C HIS A 306 -21.28 -16.27 -5.66
N SER A 307 -20.48 -16.61 -6.67
CA SER A 307 -19.27 -15.88 -7.08
C SER A 307 -19.12 -15.87 -8.61
N ASN A 308 -20.19 -15.51 -9.32
CA ASN A 308 -20.29 -15.59 -10.78
C ASN A 308 -19.20 -14.81 -11.55
N GLN A 309 -18.78 -13.62 -11.06
CA GLN A 309 -17.70 -12.87 -11.72
C GLN A 309 -16.37 -13.63 -11.69
N LEU A 310 -15.99 -14.15 -10.51
CA LEU A 310 -14.80 -15.00 -10.37
C LEU A 310 -14.95 -16.28 -11.19
N TRP A 311 -16.14 -16.89 -11.22
CA TRP A 311 -16.39 -18.05 -12.07
C TRP A 311 -16.09 -17.77 -13.54
N ASN A 312 -16.56 -16.64 -14.08
CA ASN A 312 -16.28 -16.24 -15.46
C ASN A 312 -14.79 -15.94 -15.69
N ILE A 313 -14.10 -15.36 -14.70
CA ILE A 313 -12.65 -15.11 -14.76
C ILE A 313 -11.85 -16.41 -14.81
N SER A 314 -12.35 -17.51 -14.25
CA SER A 314 -11.66 -18.82 -14.31
C SER A 314 -11.50 -19.34 -15.74
N ALA A 315 -12.35 -18.90 -16.68
CA ALA A 315 -12.28 -19.25 -18.09
C ALA A 315 -11.26 -18.42 -18.88
N VAL A 316 -10.63 -17.39 -18.28
CA VAL A 316 -9.59 -16.59 -18.91
C VAL A 316 -8.34 -17.47 -19.12
N PRO A 317 -7.71 -17.45 -20.31
CA PRO A 317 -6.72 -18.47 -20.66
C PRO A 317 -5.35 -18.32 -19.97
N SER A 318 -5.06 -17.18 -19.32
CA SER A 318 -3.79 -17.00 -18.61
C SER A 318 -3.88 -15.98 -17.47
N TRP A 319 -3.06 -16.16 -16.44
CA TRP A 319 -2.96 -15.25 -15.30
C TRP A 319 -2.55 -13.83 -15.69
N SER A 320 -1.71 -13.67 -16.72
CA SER A 320 -1.36 -12.34 -17.24
C SER A 320 -2.60 -11.59 -17.76
N LYS A 321 -3.51 -12.28 -18.46
CA LYS A 321 -4.77 -11.70 -18.93
C LYS A 321 -5.75 -11.44 -17.78
N VAL A 322 -5.79 -12.33 -16.79
CA VAL A 322 -6.57 -12.11 -15.54
C VAL A 322 -6.10 -10.83 -14.86
N ASN A 323 -4.80 -10.69 -14.61
CA ASN A 323 -4.22 -9.52 -13.95
C ASN A 323 -4.52 -8.21 -14.70
N GLN A 324 -4.31 -8.18 -16.02
CA GLN A 324 -4.65 -7.03 -16.86
C GLN A 324 -6.15 -6.70 -16.87
N GLY A 325 -7.01 -7.72 -16.81
CA GLY A 325 -8.46 -7.56 -16.69
C GLY A 325 -8.85 -6.95 -15.35
N LEU A 326 -8.33 -7.49 -14.25
CA LEU A 326 -8.59 -7.03 -12.89
C LEU A 326 -8.09 -5.60 -12.65
N ILE A 327 -6.93 -5.22 -13.18
CA ILE A 327 -6.44 -3.83 -13.09
C ILE A 327 -7.40 -2.86 -13.81
N ARG A 328 -7.93 -3.26 -14.98
CA ARG A 328 -8.90 -2.43 -15.72
C ARG A 328 -10.24 -2.34 -14.99
N MET A 329 -10.71 -3.46 -14.46
CA MET A 329 -11.92 -3.55 -13.64
C MET A 329 -11.77 -2.67 -12.38
N TYR A 330 -10.64 -2.77 -11.67
CA TYR A 330 -10.36 -1.93 -10.50
C TYR A 330 -10.40 -0.44 -10.82
N LYS A 331 -9.79 0.01 -11.92
CA LYS A 331 -9.84 1.43 -12.33
C LYS A 331 -11.25 1.90 -12.72
N ALA A 332 -12.09 0.99 -13.22
CA ALA A 332 -13.48 1.28 -13.57
C ALA A 332 -14.38 1.30 -12.32
N GLU A 333 -14.16 0.37 -11.40
CA GLU A 333 -14.95 0.16 -10.18
C GLU A 333 -14.47 0.97 -8.97
N ALA A 334 -13.24 1.48 -8.96
CA ALA A 334 -12.74 2.48 -8.02
C ALA A 334 -13.39 3.87 -8.25
N SER A 335 -14.68 3.85 -8.57
CA SER A 335 -15.60 4.94 -8.37
C SER A 335 -16.02 4.94 -6.88
N PRO A 336 -16.12 6.09 -6.21
CA PRO A 336 -16.12 6.20 -4.77
C PRO A 336 -17.42 5.66 -4.22
N SER A 337 -17.33 4.58 -3.45
CA SER A 337 -18.05 4.52 -2.19
C SER A 337 -17.45 5.56 -1.22
N ASP A 338 -18.19 5.87 -0.15
CA ASP A 338 -17.96 7.01 0.73
C ASP A 338 -16.54 7.20 1.29
N THR A 339 -15.71 6.17 1.29
CA THR A 339 -14.33 6.11 1.79
C THR A 339 -13.26 6.58 0.80
N TRP A 340 -13.45 6.39 -0.51
CA TRP A 340 -12.51 6.86 -1.55
C TRP A 340 -12.42 8.39 -1.67
N GLY A 341 -13.36 9.10 -1.04
CA GLY A 341 -13.46 10.55 -1.10
C GLY A 341 -12.41 11.28 -0.28
N LEU A 342 -11.67 10.62 0.63
CA LEU A 342 -10.58 11.24 1.37
C LEU A 342 -9.45 11.57 0.39
N GLY A 343 -9.23 12.86 0.14
CA GLY A 343 -8.11 13.28 -0.68
C GLY A 343 -6.81 12.84 -0.02
N ILE A 344 -5.96 12.11 -0.74
CA ILE A 344 -4.57 11.95 -0.31
C ILE A 344 -3.99 13.37 -0.32
N SER A 345 -3.83 13.96 0.87
CA SER A 345 -3.21 15.27 0.99
C SER A 345 -1.82 15.18 0.38
N HIS A 346 -1.35 16.30 -0.18
CA HIS A 346 -0.09 16.38 -0.91
C HIS A 346 1.10 16.18 0.05
N LEU A 347 1.29 14.95 0.50
CA LEU A 347 2.44 14.52 1.27
C LEU A 347 3.68 14.73 0.40
N GLY A 348 4.39 15.81 0.69
CA GLY A 348 5.79 15.97 0.34
C GLY A 348 6.15 16.83 -0.87
N HIS A 349 5.29 17.69 -1.44
CA HIS A 349 5.76 18.74 -2.36
C HIS A 349 5.32 20.11 -1.82
N GLY A 350 6.30 20.95 -1.48
CA GLY A 350 6.09 22.31 -1.01
C GLY A 350 5.12 23.04 -1.92
N GLN A 351 4.24 23.84 -1.31
CA GLN A 351 3.33 24.73 -2.03
C GLN A 351 4.14 25.73 -2.86
N SER A 352 4.53 25.36 -4.06
CA SER A 352 4.94 26.28 -5.12
C SER A 352 4.81 25.60 -6.46
N GLU A 353 3.58 25.27 -6.86
CA GLU A 353 3.21 25.27 -8.27
C GLU A 353 1.69 25.33 -8.40
N LYS A 354 1.20 26.53 -8.73
CA LYS A 354 -0.18 26.73 -9.16
C LYS A 354 -0.38 25.90 -10.44
N HIS A 355 -1.10 24.80 -10.29
CA HIS A 355 -1.98 24.18 -11.29
C HIS A 355 -1.64 24.50 -12.76
N GLN A 356 -0.85 23.65 -13.39
CA GLN A 356 -0.96 23.40 -14.83
C GLN A 356 -1.16 21.90 -15.07
N PRO A 357 -2.13 21.51 -15.93
CA PRO A 357 -2.27 20.10 -16.32
C PRO A 357 -0.98 19.64 -17.03
N PRO A 358 -0.59 18.36 -16.86
CA PRO A 358 0.61 17.83 -17.50
C PRO A 358 0.49 17.99 -19.02
N GLN A 359 1.40 18.76 -19.61
CA GLN A 359 1.45 18.91 -21.05
C GLN A 359 1.88 17.58 -21.70
N PRO A 360 1.24 17.16 -22.80
CA PRO A 360 1.70 16.00 -23.54
C PRO A 360 3.10 16.30 -24.10
N ARG A 361 4.10 15.50 -23.70
CA ARG A 361 5.40 15.48 -24.37
C ARG A 361 5.15 15.08 -25.83
N LYS A 362 5.14 16.05 -26.73
CA LYS A 362 5.31 15.79 -28.16
C LYS A 362 6.72 15.24 -28.33
N ALA A 363 6.83 13.94 -28.61
CA ALA A 363 8.03 13.41 -29.23
C ALA A 363 8.16 14.10 -30.60
N ALA A 364 9.03 15.10 -30.68
CA ALA A 364 9.45 15.65 -31.95
C ALA A 364 10.30 14.58 -32.64
N VAL A 365 9.69 13.84 -33.56
CA VAL A 365 10.42 13.09 -34.57
C VAL A 365 11.06 14.13 -35.48
N GLN A 366 12.36 14.31 -35.31
CA GLN A 366 13.17 15.16 -36.17
C GLN A 366 13.34 14.42 -37.52
N LEU A 367 12.46 14.70 -38.46
CA LEU A 367 12.65 14.32 -39.86
C LEU A 367 13.80 15.19 -40.42
N CYS A 368 14.91 14.55 -40.80
CA CYS A 368 15.97 15.18 -41.58
C CYS A 368 15.45 15.46 -43.01
N PRO A 369 15.65 16.66 -43.56
CA PRO A 369 15.36 16.94 -44.96
C PRO A 369 16.55 16.57 -45.86
N ASP A 370 16.23 15.82 -46.91
CA ASP A 370 16.86 15.77 -48.25
C ASP A 370 18.38 15.97 -48.38
N GLU A 371 19.09 14.88 -48.72
CA GLU A 371 20.19 14.94 -49.68
C GLU A 371 19.70 14.41 -51.03
N LEU A 372 19.36 15.34 -51.93
CA LEU A 372 19.40 15.13 -53.37
C LEU A 372 20.80 15.51 -53.86
N GLY A 373 21.50 14.58 -54.48
CA GLY A 373 22.72 14.86 -55.24
C GLY A 373 23.40 13.60 -55.77
N GLY A 374 23.13 13.26 -57.04
CA GLY A 374 23.88 12.25 -57.81
C GLY A 374 23.01 11.35 -58.65
#